data_AF-A0A534Q683-F1
#
_entry.id   AF-A0A534Q683-F1
#
_cell.length_a   1.000
_cell.length_b   1.000
_cell.length_c   1.000
_cell.angle_alpha   90.00
_cell.angle_beta   90.00
_cell.angle_gamma   90.00
#
_symmetry.space_group_name_H-M   'P 1'
#
loop_
_entity.id
_entity.type
_entity.pdbx_description
1 polymer ?
#
loop_
_entity_poly.entity_id
_entity_poly.type
_entity_poly.pdbx_seq_one_letter_code
_entity_poly.pdbx_strand_id
1 'polypeptide(L)'
;MKSRLEKNLAGGVYRAAWEPTQVTGVPPPEDGVIRLKVNTGSWTMEPIDGGKRTLATYQLLTDPGGSIPTFIANKANTKALPELFARVRKRAEAK
;
A
#
# COMPACT_ATOMS: atom_id res chain seq x y z
N MET A 1 7.52 -7.66 7.60
CA MET A 1 7.70 -6.75 6.45
C MET A 1 8.86 -5.82 6.76
N LYS A 2 9.67 -5.45 5.77
CA LYS A 2 10.68 -4.41 5.92
C LYS A 2 10.14 -3.13 5.30
N SER A 3 10.03 -2.07 6.09
CA SER A 3 9.56 -0.77 5.63
C SER A 3 10.69 0.25 5.60
N ARG A 4 10.64 1.17 4.65
CA ARG A 4 11.57 2.30 4.54
C ARG A 4 10.79 3.58 4.30
N LEU A 5 11.11 4.61 5.08
CA LEU A 5 10.63 5.96 4.86
C LEU A 5 11.79 6.84 4.40
N GLU A 6 11.71 7.29 3.15
CA GLU A 6 12.63 8.20 2.51
C GLU A 6 12.02 9.61 2.61
N LYS A 7 12.68 10.49 3.38
CA LYS A 7 12.29 11.89 3.55
C LYS A 7 13.27 12.79 2.81
N ASN A 8 12.82 14.00 2.47
CA ASN A 8 13.66 15.04 1.86
C ASN A 8 14.25 14.60 0.50
N LEU A 9 13.50 13.80 -0.26
CA LEU A 9 13.83 13.60 -1.66
C LEU A 9 13.70 14.94 -2.40
N ALA A 10 14.41 15.07 -3.52
CA ALA A 10 14.43 16.29 -4.31
C ALA A 10 13.00 16.81 -4.57
N GLY A 11 12.80 18.12 -4.43
CA GLY A 11 11.48 18.74 -4.60
C GLY A 11 10.51 18.57 -3.42
N GLY A 12 11.00 18.13 -2.24
CA GLY A 12 10.14 17.97 -1.05
C GLY A 12 9.29 16.69 -1.08
N VAL A 13 9.72 15.71 -1.86
CA VAL A 13 9.03 14.43 -2.02
C VAL A 13 9.26 13.53 -0.81
N TYR A 14 8.21 12.81 -0.41
CA TYR A 14 8.29 11.75 0.58
C TYR A 14 7.93 10.41 -0.06
N ARG A 15 8.66 9.36 0.33
CA ARG A 15 8.34 8.00 -0.13
C ARG A 15 8.36 7.01 1.02
N ALA A 16 7.26 6.30 1.19
CA ALA A 16 7.16 5.17 2.10
C ALA A 16 7.06 3.89 1.26
N ALA A 17 8.05 3.01 1.35
CA ALA A 17 8.10 1.77 0.57
C ALA A 17 8.23 0.56 1.50
N TRP A 18 7.75 -0.59 1.03
CA TRP A 18 7.86 -1.84 1.76
C TRP A 18 8.05 -3.03 0.84
N GLU A 19 8.66 -4.07 1.42
CA GLU A 19 8.85 -5.36 0.79
C GLU A 19 8.64 -6.49 1.81
N PRO A 20 8.28 -7.70 1.34
CA PRO A 20 8.26 -8.89 2.18
C PRO A 20 9.66 -9.13 2.73
N THR A 21 9.74 -9.53 3.99
CA THR A 21 10.99 -10.04 4.59
C THR A 21 10.67 -11.39 5.18
N GLN A 22 11.64 -12.30 5.17
CA GLN A 22 11.53 -13.50 5.97
C GLN A 22 11.53 -13.10 7.45
N VAL A 23 10.62 -13.70 8.21
CA VAL A 23 10.48 -13.51 9.65
C VAL A 23 10.58 -14.89 10.27
N THR A 24 11.34 -15.02 11.35
CA THR A 24 11.44 -16.28 12.12
C THR A 24 10.30 -16.35 13.14
N GLY A 25 9.94 -17.56 13.59
CA GLY A 25 8.89 -17.75 14.60
C GLY A 25 7.47 -17.42 14.12
N VAL A 26 7.21 -17.51 12.82
CA VAL A 26 5.87 -17.26 12.26
C VAL A 26 4.92 -18.36 12.74
N PRO A 27 3.72 -18.02 13.25
CA PRO A 27 2.71 -19.02 13.62
C PRO A 27 2.39 -19.98 12.47
N PRO A 28 1.87 -21.19 12.75
CA PRO A 28 1.37 -22.08 11.70
C PRO A 28 0.22 -21.43 10.91
N PRO A 29 -0.14 -21.96 9.73
CA PRO A 29 -1.36 -21.57 9.04
C PRO A 29 -2.59 -21.73 9.94
N GLU A 30 -3.57 -20.85 9.77
CA GLU A 30 -4.84 -20.84 10.51
C GLU A 30 -6.00 -20.92 9.51
N ASP A 31 -7.03 -21.69 9.84
CA ASP A 31 -8.20 -21.84 8.97
C ASP A 31 -8.91 -20.50 8.78
N GLY A 32 -9.31 -20.22 7.54
CA GLY A 32 -9.97 -18.96 7.17
C GLY A 32 -9.03 -17.76 7.00
N VAL A 33 -7.73 -17.92 7.26
CA VAL A 33 -6.73 -16.84 7.08
C VAL A 33 -5.74 -17.20 5.99
N ILE A 34 -5.57 -16.29 5.02
CA ILE A 34 -4.57 -16.46 3.98
C ILE A 34 -3.34 -15.61 4.31
N ARG A 35 -2.18 -16.26 4.40
CA ARG A 35 -0.89 -15.59 4.60
C ARG A 35 -0.35 -15.07 3.27
N LEU A 36 -0.29 -13.75 3.14
CA LEU A 36 0.33 -13.09 1.99
C LEU A 36 1.81 -13.42 1.90
N LYS A 37 2.22 -13.97 0.75
CA LYS A 37 3.63 -14.27 0.44
C LYS A 37 4.27 -13.19 -0.42
N VAL A 38 3.48 -12.56 -1.31
CA VAL A 38 3.92 -11.45 -2.15
C VAL A 38 3.14 -10.20 -1.74
N ASN A 39 3.87 -9.21 -1.23
CA ASN A 39 3.33 -7.90 -0.90
C ASN A 39 4.45 -6.85 -0.89
N THR A 40 4.64 -6.21 -2.03
CA THR A 40 5.61 -5.12 -2.23
C THR A 40 4.84 -3.88 -2.67
N GLY A 41 5.21 -2.72 -2.17
CA GLY A 41 4.54 -1.51 -2.59
C GLY A 41 5.17 -0.24 -2.07
N SER A 42 4.57 0.88 -2.45
CA SER A 42 4.98 2.19 -1.98
C SER A 42 3.88 3.23 -2.08
N TRP A 43 3.98 4.23 -1.21
CA TRP A 43 3.40 5.54 -1.37
C TRP A 43 4.49 6.54 -1.75
N THR A 44 4.24 7.32 -2.81
CA THR A 44 5.05 8.51 -3.14
C THR A 44 4.15 9.73 -3.03
N MET A 45 4.60 10.73 -2.28
CA MET A 45 3.87 11.96 -1.99
C MET A 45 4.67 13.14 -2.52
N GLU A 46 4.13 13.79 -3.54
CA GLU A 46 4.79 14.90 -4.22
C GLU A 46 4.01 16.19 -3.95
N PRO A 47 4.68 17.28 -3.53
CA PRO A 47 4.01 18.55 -3.40
C PRO A 47 3.67 19.09 -4.79
N ILE A 48 2.42 19.51 -4.96
CA ILE A 48 1.93 20.22 -6.15
C ILE A 48 1.29 21.54 -5.70
N ASP A 49 1.01 22.44 -6.64
CA ASP A 49 0.43 23.77 -6.34
C ASP A 49 1.21 24.56 -5.27
N GLY A 50 2.55 24.55 -5.36
CA GLY A 50 3.40 25.21 -4.38
C GLY A 50 3.29 24.63 -2.97
N GLY A 51 2.95 23.34 -2.84
CA GLY A 51 2.83 22.64 -1.56
C GLY A 51 1.43 22.70 -0.92
N LYS A 52 0.45 23.35 -1.57
CA LYS A 52 -0.94 23.40 -1.08
C LYS A 52 -1.72 22.12 -1.32
N ARG A 53 -1.26 21.29 -2.27
CA ARG A 53 -1.87 20.00 -2.60
C ARG A 53 -0.77 18.94 -2.73
N THR A 54 -1.16 17.68 -2.66
CA THR A 54 -0.25 16.54 -2.78
C THR A 54 -0.73 15.64 -3.90
N LEU A 55 0.16 15.31 -4.83
CA LEU A 55 -0.02 14.18 -5.74
C LEU A 55 0.42 12.91 -4.97
N ALA A 56 -0.54 12.05 -4.67
CA ALA A 56 -0.29 10.80 -3.95
C ALA A 56 -0.35 9.63 -4.93
N THR A 57 0.78 8.96 -5.13
CA THR A 57 0.90 7.77 -5.98
C THR A 57 1.01 6.53 -5.10
N TYR A 58 0.09 5.58 -5.30
CA TYR A 58 0.09 4.28 -4.62
C TYR A 58 0.44 3.17 -5.60
N GLN A 59 1.45 2.38 -5.27
CA GLN A 59 1.84 1.19 -6.03
C GLN A 59 1.77 -0.03 -5.12
N LEU A 60 1.14 -1.09 -5.59
CA LEU A 60 1.01 -2.35 -4.86
C LEU A 60 1.12 -3.53 -5.83
N LEU A 61 2.07 -4.41 -5.56
CA LEU A 61 2.12 -5.77 -6.09
C LEU A 61 1.83 -6.71 -4.93
N THR A 62 0.69 -7.38 -4.98
CA THR A 62 0.35 -8.39 -3.99
C THR A 62 -0.25 -9.60 -4.66
N ASP A 63 0.16 -10.77 -4.19
CA ASP A 63 -0.50 -12.03 -4.50
C ASP A 63 -1.23 -12.47 -3.22
N PRO A 64 -2.57 -12.46 -3.21
CA PRO A 64 -3.32 -12.98 -2.09
C PRO A 64 -3.02 -14.47 -1.85
N GLY A 65 -2.66 -15.24 -2.88
CA GLY A 65 -2.43 -16.68 -2.80
C GLY A 65 -3.69 -17.48 -2.43
N GLY A 66 -3.54 -18.80 -2.34
CA GLY A 66 -4.61 -19.70 -1.91
C GLY A 66 -5.67 -19.96 -2.99
N SER A 67 -6.94 -19.96 -2.57
CA SER A 67 -8.12 -20.32 -3.36
C SER A 67 -8.86 -19.13 -3.97
N ILE A 68 -8.34 -17.91 -3.87
CA ILE A 68 -9.01 -16.72 -4.43
C ILE A 68 -8.79 -16.68 -5.95
N PRO A 69 -9.85 -16.77 -6.77
CA PRO A 69 -9.71 -16.65 -8.21
C PRO A 69 -9.18 -15.27 -8.61
N THR A 70 -8.31 -15.22 -9.62
CA THR A 70 -7.66 -13.99 -10.10
C THR A 70 -8.67 -12.89 -10.49
N PHE A 71 -9.85 -13.26 -10.99
CA PHE A 71 -10.90 -12.29 -11.33
C PHE A 71 -11.46 -11.54 -10.11
N ILE A 72 -11.49 -12.18 -8.93
CA ILE A 72 -11.92 -11.55 -7.67
C ILE A 72 -10.85 -10.58 -7.18
N ALA A 73 -9.57 -10.99 -7.23
CA ALA A 73 -8.43 -10.12 -6.91
C ALA A 73 -8.40 -8.88 -7.81
N ASN A 74 -8.61 -9.04 -9.12
CA ASN A 74 -8.64 -7.93 -10.08
C ASN A 74 -9.84 -6.99 -9.85
N LYS A 75 -11.03 -7.52 -9.55
CA LYS A 75 -12.21 -6.70 -9.25
C LYS A 75 -12.03 -5.92 -7.94
N ALA A 76 -11.38 -6.51 -6.93
CA ALA A 76 -11.04 -5.82 -5.70
C ALA A 76 -10.18 -4.58 -5.98
N ASN A 77 -9.20 -4.66 -6.88
CA ASN A 77 -8.38 -3.51 -7.26
C ASN A 77 -9.22 -2.35 -7.85
N THR A 78 -10.23 -2.65 -8.67
CA THR A 78 -11.07 -1.59 -9.29
C THR A 78 -11.98 -0.84 -8.31
N LYS A 79 -12.35 -1.45 -7.17
CA LYS A 79 -13.23 -0.82 -6.17
C LYS A 79 -12.49 -0.35 -4.93
N ALA A 80 -11.57 -1.15 -4.41
CA ALA A 80 -10.85 -0.87 -3.18
C ALA A 80 -9.88 0.31 -3.36
N LEU A 81 -9.25 0.49 -4.53
CA LEU A 81 -8.33 1.60 -4.75
C LEU A 81 -9.03 2.97 -4.73
N PRO A 82 -10.14 3.20 -5.47
CA PRO A 82 -10.90 4.44 -5.33
C PRO A 82 -11.38 4.72 -3.89
N GLU A 83 -11.91 3.71 -3.20
CA GLU A 83 -12.36 3.86 -1.81
C GLU A 83 -11.20 4.18 -0.86
N LEU A 84 -10.02 3.56 -1.06
CA LEU A 84 -8.80 3.85 -0.32
C LEU A 84 -8.43 5.33 -0.46
N PHE A 85 -8.38 5.87 -1.69
CA PHE A 85 -8.07 7.28 -1.92
C PHE A 85 -9.12 8.22 -1.32
N ALA A 86 -10.41 7.86 -1.38
CA ALA A 86 -11.47 8.64 -0.74
C ALA A 86 -11.28 8.71 0.78
N ARG A 87 -10.91 7.59 1.42
CA ARG A 87 -10.63 7.54 2.87
C ARG A 87 -9.36 8.29 3.25
N VAL A 88 -8.30 8.20 2.45
CA VAL A 88 -7.06 8.97 2.65
C VAL A 88 -7.35 10.46 2.59
N ARG A 89 -8.11 10.94 1.60
CA ARG A 89 -8.54 12.34 1.51
C ARG A 89 -9.31 12.77 2.76
N LYS A 90 -10.33 12.00 3.14
CA LYS A 90 -11.12 12.29 4.35
C LYS A 90 -10.26 12.37 5.61
N ARG A 91 -9.26 11.48 5.75
CA ARG A 91 -8.35 11.49 6.90
C ARG A 91 -7.42 12.71 6.90
N ALA A 92 -6.96 13.16 5.73
CA ALA A 92 -6.12 14.33 5.60
C ALA A 92 -6.87 15.64 5.94
N GLU A 93 -8.19 15.68 5.73
CA GLU A 93 -9.05 16.81 6.10
C GLU A 93 -9.45 16.82 7.58
N ALA A 94 -9.43 15.66 8.23
CA ALA A 94 -9.70 15.51 9.65
C ALA A 94 -8.49 16.00 10.47
N LYS A 95 -8.56 17.28 10.87
CA LYS A 95 -7.60 17.93 11.78
C LYS A 95 -7.42 17.16 13.09
#